data_AF-A0A7Z9BQW0-F1
#
_entry.id   AF-A0A7Z9BQW0-F1
#
_cell.length_a   1.000
_cell.length_b   1.000
_cell.length_c   1.000
_cell.angle_alpha   90.00
_cell.angle_beta   90.00
_cell.angle_gamma   90.00
#
_symmetry.space_group_name_H-M   'P 1'
#
loop_
_entity.id
_entity.type
_entity.pdbx_description
1 polymer ?
#
loop_
_entity_poly.entity_id
_entity_poly.type
_entity_poly.pdbx_seq_one_letter_code
_entity_poly.pdbx_strand_id
1 'polypeptide(L)'
;MSQGSTVNLTVQDEFLAWNNNSGISGSLDSPYLYSLNGQADTEGPVNYDIFAAFNRVIDGNYRYGSGVGEAKIRLRDLDSSLGIGVYQSSVGGDNGNDTLNISGTNFGIKDALISGGNGDDTFTVGTGQGTVDGGRGKDNLIIDYFQLDPSTQKPTNVIVSTNSGGDVLISGTTDNLGNHFDTFGQSNAWTQTIKGVELFAVNGTTYNASQFISKFG
;
A
#
# COMPACT_ATOMS: atom_id res chain seq x y z
N MET A 1 7.93 -5.56 18.64
CA MET A 1 7.16 -6.34 17.64
C MET A 1 7.46 -5.76 16.27
N SER A 2 7.63 -6.59 15.24
CA SER A 2 7.93 -6.11 13.88
C SER A 2 6.72 -5.44 13.23
N GLN A 3 6.98 -4.54 12.28
CA GLN A 3 5.98 -3.89 11.43
C GLN A 3 5.05 -4.93 10.76
N GLY A 4 3.76 -4.61 10.62
CA GLY A 4 2.78 -5.51 10.00
C GLY A 4 2.47 -6.79 10.78
N SER A 5 3.01 -6.94 12.00
CA SER A 5 2.68 -8.08 12.86
C SER A 5 1.24 -7.99 13.34
N THR A 6 0.57 -9.13 13.35
CA THR A 6 -0.77 -9.28 13.93
C THR A 6 -0.62 -9.97 15.27
N VAL A 7 -1.14 -9.33 16.31
CA VAL A 7 -1.30 -9.97 17.62
C VAL A 7 -2.74 -10.45 17.74
N ASN A 8 -2.89 -11.75 17.94
CA ASN A 8 -4.16 -12.36 18.29
C ASN A 8 -4.25 -12.44 19.80
N LEU A 9 -5.29 -11.85 20.38
CA LEU A 9 -5.62 -11.96 21.80
C LEU A 9 -6.91 -12.78 21.93
N THR A 10 -6.80 -13.94 22.56
CA THR A 10 -7.95 -14.77 22.93
C THR A 10 -8.32 -14.45 24.37
N VAL A 11 -9.57 -14.08 24.59
CA VAL A 11 -10.09 -13.72 25.91
C VAL A 11 -11.29 -14.60 26.23
N GLN A 12 -11.24 -15.26 27.38
CA GLN A 12 -12.30 -16.11 27.92
C GLN A 12 -12.43 -15.86 29.43
N ASP A 13 -13.31 -16.59 30.11
CA ASP A 13 -13.48 -16.46 31.56
C ASP A 13 -12.15 -16.76 32.28
N GLU A 14 -11.60 -15.76 32.97
CA GLU A 14 -10.34 -15.85 33.72
C GLU A 14 -9.11 -16.25 32.89
N PHE A 15 -9.20 -16.13 31.56
CA PHE A 15 -8.16 -16.57 30.64
C PHE A 15 -7.83 -15.51 29.58
N LEU A 16 -6.54 -15.21 29.44
CA LEU A 16 -5.99 -14.40 28.37
C LEU A 16 -4.87 -15.18 27.69
N ALA A 17 -4.95 -15.36 26.38
CA ALA A 17 -3.84 -15.86 25.57
C ALA A 17 -3.44 -14.85 24.50
N TRP A 18 -2.16 -14.82 24.16
CA TRP A 18 -1.61 -14.01 23.10
C TRP A 18 -0.74 -14.83 22.16
N ASN A 19 -0.79 -14.49 20.88
CA ASN A 19 0.11 -15.00 19.87
C ASN A 19 0.37 -13.90 18.84
N ASN A 20 1.64 -13.54 18.64
CA ASN A 20 2.04 -12.53 17.66
C ASN A 20 2.38 -13.11 16.28
N ASN A 21 2.15 -14.41 16.07
CA ASN A 21 2.48 -15.19 14.87
C ASN A 21 3.96 -15.04 14.43
N SER A 22 4.83 -14.65 15.35
CA SER A 22 6.25 -14.36 15.14
C SER A 22 7.12 -15.05 16.20
N GLY A 23 6.64 -16.17 16.73
CA GLY A 23 7.36 -16.99 17.72
C GLY A 23 7.18 -16.57 19.18
N ILE A 24 6.36 -15.55 19.49
CA ILE A 24 6.02 -15.17 20.85
C ILE A 24 4.54 -15.46 21.08
N SER A 25 4.28 -16.46 21.93
CA SER A 25 2.95 -16.81 22.41
C SER A 25 2.98 -17.11 23.90
N GLY A 26 1.82 -17.00 24.54
CA GLY A 26 1.66 -17.29 25.95
C GLY A 26 0.20 -17.24 26.37
N SER A 27 -0.05 -17.69 27.59
CA SER A 27 -1.35 -17.58 28.24
C SER A 27 -1.21 -17.25 29.70
N LEU A 28 -2.25 -16.66 30.25
CA LEU A 28 -2.40 -16.31 31.65
C LEU A 28 -3.80 -16.76 32.09
N ASP A 29 -3.83 -17.70 33.03
CA ASP A 29 -4.99 -17.98 33.86
C ASP A 29 -4.93 -17.07 35.08
N SER A 30 -5.89 -16.17 35.23
CA SER A 30 -5.97 -15.32 36.42
C SER A 30 -7.40 -14.82 36.68
N PRO A 31 -7.92 -15.00 37.90
CA PRO A 31 -9.21 -14.44 38.30
C PRO A 31 -9.18 -12.90 38.42
N TYR A 32 -8.00 -12.30 38.30
CA TYR A 32 -7.77 -10.85 38.39
C TYR A 32 -7.54 -10.17 37.03
N LEU A 33 -7.84 -10.85 35.91
CA LEU A 33 -7.78 -10.23 34.57
C LEU A 33 -8.74 -9.03 34.39
N TYR A 34 -9.64 -8.79 35.35
CA TYR A 34 -10.56 -7.65 35.37
C TYR A 34 -10.45 -6.91 36.70
N SER A 35 -10.34 -5.58 36.65
CA SER A 35 -10.52 -4.72 37.81
C SER A 35 -11.98 -4.24 37.92
N LEU A 36 -12.59 -4.39 39.09
CA LEU A 36 -13.94 -3.86 39.36
C LEU A 36 -13.88 -2.36 39.62
N ASN A 37 -15.00 -1.66 39.36
CA ASN A 37 -15.15 -0.23 39.66
C ASN A 37 -14.79 0.07 41.13
N GLY A 38 -13.73 0.85 41.36
CA GLY A 38 -13.24 1.25 42.69
C GLY A 38 -11.97 0.56 43.18
N GLN A 39 -11.32 -0.29 42.39
CA GLN A 39 -9.98 -0.81 42.69
C GLN A 39 -8.91 0.21 42.27
N ALA A 40 -7.93 0.45 43.15
CA ALA A 40 -6.79 1.32 42.84
C ALA A 40 -5.86 0.64 41.84
N ASP A 41 -5.43 1.35 40.81
CA ASP A 41 -4.33 0.94 39.94
C ASP A 41 -3.01 1.57 40.40
N THR A 42 -1.90 0.93 40.03
CA THR A 42 -0.53 1.39 40.30
C THR A 42 0.19 1.64 38.99
N GLU A 43 -0.47 2.31 38.03
CA GLU A 43 0.21 2.70 36.79
C GLU A 43 1.21 3.82 37.10
N GLY A 44 2.49 3.48 36.97
CA GLY A 44 3.62 4.39 37.09
C GLY A 44 3.72 5.37 35.91
N PRO A 45 4.93 5.70 35.42
CA PRO A 45 5.11 6.75 34.40
C PRO A 45 4.35 6.44 33.09
N VAL A 46 4.13 7.50 32.30
CA VAL A 46 3.31 7.53 31.06
C VAL A 46 3.38 6.22 30.28
N ASN A 47 2.24 5.52 30.26
CA ASN A 47 2.09 4.23 29.60
C ASN A 47 1.78 4.41 28.10
N TYR A 48 2.55 3.74 27.23
CA TYR A 48 2.34 3.70 25.77
C TYR A 48 1.69 2.39 25.31
N ASP A 49 1.18 1.59 26.26
CA ASP A 49 0.51 0.32 26.00
C ASP A 49 -0.83 0.49 25.28
N ILE A 50 -1.22 -0.55 24.54
CA ILE A 50 -2.55 -0.64 23.95
C ILE A 50 -3.47 -1.34 24.94
N PHE A 51 -4.45 -0.60 25.45
CA PHE A 51 -5.47 -1.15 26.33
C PHE A 51 -6.67 -1.66 25.52
N ALA A 52 -6.98 -2.95 25.68
CA ALA A 52 -8.24 -3.53 25.22
C ALA A 52 -9.10 -3.85 26.46
N ALA A 53 -10.26 -3.20 26.58
CA ALA A 53 -11.19 -3.43 27.67
C ALA A 53 -12.18 -4.55 27.29
N PHE A 54 -12.14 -5.65 28.02
CA PHE A 54 -13.04 -6.79 27.83
C PHE A 54 -14.07 -6.79 28.96
N ASN A 55 -15.35 -6.67 28.62
CA ASN A 55 -16.41 -6.67 29.63
C ASN A 55 -17.04 -8.07 29.71
N ARG A 56 -17.02 -8.69 30.90
CA ARG A 56 -17.85 -9.86 31.18
C ARG A 56 -19.26 -9.37 31.43
N VAL A 57 -20.21 -9.67 30.55
CA VAL A 57 -21.62 -9.51 30.89
C VAL A 57 -22.00 -10.67 31.81
N ILE A 58 -22.57 -10.36 32.97
CA ILE A 58 -23.08 -11.38 33.90
C ILE A 58 -24.24 -12.11 33.20
N ASP A 59 -24.02 -13.36 32.83
CA ASP A 59 -25.05 -14.27 32.33
C ASP A 59 -25.88 -14.82 33.50
N GLY A 60 -27.20 -14.80 33.37
CA GLY A 60 -28.14 -15.27 34.38
C GLY A 60 -29.59 -15.19 33.91
N ASN A 61 -30.54 -15.69 34.70
CA ASN A 61 -31.96 -15.84 34.32
C ASN A 61 -32.68 -14.58 33.78
N TYR A 62 -32.07 -13.39 33.88
CA TYR A 62 -32.64 -12.11 33.44
C TYR A 62 -31.76 -11.30 32.48
N ARG A 63 -30.56 -11.79 32.09
CA ARG A 63 -29.65 -11.08 31.20
C ARG A 63 -28.92 -12.07 30.29
N TYR A 64 -29.07 -11.88 28.98
CA TYR A 64 -28.27 -12.54 27.96
C TYR A 64 -27.16 -11.59 27.51
N GLY A 65 -25.92 -12.02 27.59
CA GLY A 65 -24.79 -11.22 27.12
C GLY A 65 -23.74 -12.09 26.45
N SER A 66 -23.28 -11.67 25.29
CA SER A 66 -22.10 -12.24 24.64
C SER A 66 -20.94 -11.25 24.86
N GLY A 67 -19.95 -11.65 25.66
CA GLY A 67 -18.70 -10.91 25.78
C GLY A 67 -17.89 -10.96 24.48
N VAL A 68 -16.80 -10.19 24.43
CA VAL A 68 -15.85 -10.23 23.30
C VAL A 68 -15.04 -11.53 23.38
N GLY A 69 -15.12 -12.39 22.35
CA GLY A 69 -14.39 -13.67 22.30
C GLY A 69 -13.01 -13.61 21.64
N GLU A 70 -12.76 -12.60 20.80
CA GLU A 70 -11.47 -12.38 20.13
C GLU A 70 -11.24 -10.88 19.91
N ALA A 71 -10.03 -10.40 20.21
CA ALA A 71 -9.55 -9.10 19.76
C ALA A 71 -8.30 -9.26 18.91
N LYS A 72 -8.35 -8.72 17.70
CA LYS A 72 -7.22 -8.69 16.77
C LYS A 72 -6.65 -7.28 16.71
N ILE A 73 -5.41 -7.13 17.18
CA ILE A 73 -4.70 -5.85 17.16
C ILE A 73 -3.61 -5.95 16.10
N ARG A 74 -3.69 -5.06 15.11
CA ARG A 74 -2.64 -4.86 14.10
C ARG A 74 -2.03 -3.49 14.33
N LEU A 75 -0.74 -3.48 14.67
CA LEU A 75 0.04 -2.25 14.71
C LEU A 75 0.17 -1.75 13.26
N ARG A 76 -0.55 -0.67 12.94
CA ARG A 76 -0.41 0.02 11.67
C ARG A 76 0.72 1.02 11.79
N ASP A 77 1.46 1.21 10.71
CA ASP A 77 2.10 2.49 10.52
C ASP A 77 1.00 3.56 10.45
N LEU A 78 1.12 4.60 11.27
CA LEU A 78 0.75 5.90 10.73
C LEU A 78 1.75 6.14 9.62
N ASP A 79 1.27 6.27 8.38
CA ASP A 79 1.94 6.63 7.11
C ASP A 79 3.21 7.53 7.24
N SER A 80 4.23 7.06 7.94
CA SER A 80 5.44 7.82 8.30
C SER A 80 6.70 7.26 7.63
N SER A 81 6.54 6.21 6.83
CA SER A 81 7.49 5.85 5.77
C SER A 81 6.76 5.73 4.42
N LEU A 82 5.95 6.73 4.07
CA LEU A 82 5.51 6.87 2.69
C LEU A 82 6.74 7.20 1.86
N GLY A 83 7.52 6.19 1.47
CA GLY A 83 8.54 6.33 0.45
C GLY A 83 7.85 6.50 -0.89
N ILE A 84 7.16 7.62 -1.01
CA ILE A 84 6.45 8.05 -2.19
C ILE A 84 7.30 9.14 -2.82
N GLY A 85 7.60 8.99 -4.11
CA GLY A 85 8.34 10.02 -4.83
C GLY A 85 7.58 11.34 -4.88
N VAL A 86 6.34 11.30 -5.37
CA VAL A 86 5.44 12.46 -5.43
C VAL A 86 4.04 12.09 -4.91
N TYR A 87 3.55 12.85 -3.94
CA TYR A 87 2.26 12.65 -3.28
C TYR A 87 1.40 13.91 -3.35
N GLN A 88 0.16 13.81 -3.84
CA GLN A 88 -0.84 14.90 -3.83
C GLN A 88 -0.28 16.26 -4.30
N SER A 89 0.60 16.21 -5.29
CA SER A 89 1.34 17.35 -5.79
C SER A 89 1.58 17.18 -7.28
N SER A 90 2.19 18.20 -7.88
CA SER A 90 2.59 18.15 -9.29
C SER A 90 4.07 18.45 -9.44
N VAL A 91 4.71 17.76 -10.38
CA VAL A 91 6.04 18.08 -10.88
C VAL A 91 5.90 18.37 -12.36
N GLY A 92 6.47 19.48 -12.83
CA GLY A 92 6.40 19.92 -14.22
C GLY A 92 7.78 20.29 -14.73
N GLY A 93 8.13 19.86 -15.95
CA GLY A 93 9.15 20.52 -16.75
C GLY A 93 8.62 21.84 -17.33
N ASP A 94 9.47 22.51 -18.12
CA ASP A 94 9.15 23.79 -18.73
C ASP A 94 9.18 23.74 -20.27
N ASN A 95 10.00 24.56 -20.93
CA ASN A 95 10.21 24.51 -22.36
C ASN A 95 11.62 23.96 -22.62
N GLY A 96 11.72 22.93 -23.45
CA GLY A 96 12.96 22.23 -23.71
C GLY A 96 12.80 20.76 -23.35
N ASN A 97 13.83 19.98 -23.62
CA ASN A 97 13.78 18.55 -23.37
C ASN A 97 14.15 18.28 -21.92
N ASP A 98 13.16 17.98 -21.09
CA ASP A 98 13.31 17.76 -19.66
C ASP A 98 13.55 16.29 -19.32
N THR A 99 14.18 16.06 -18.17
CA THR A 99 14.33 14.72 -17.58
C THR A 99 13.72 14.70 -16.19
N LEU A 100 12.62 13.97 -16.04
CA LEU A 100 11.89 13.83 -14.79
C LEU A 100 12.10 12.43 -14.24
N ASN A 101 12.95 12.32 -13.21
CA ASN A 101 13.22 11.05 -12.52
C ASN A 101 12.52 11.03 -11.16
N ILE A 102 11.43 10.26 -11.08
CA ILE A 102 10.59 10.13 -9.91
C ILE A 102 10.76 8.74 -9.30
N SER A 103 11.31 8.70 -8.09
CA SER A 103 11.50 7.46 -7.34
C SER A 103 10.90 7.57 -5.94
N GLY A 104 10.32 6.47 -5.47
CA GLY A 104 9.92 6.28 -4.08
C GLY A 104 10.09 4.81 -3.72
N THR A 105 10.41 4.51 -2.47
CA THR A 105 10.63 3.13 -2.04
C THR A 105 9.38 2.27 -2.16
N ASN A 106 8.19 2.84 -1.96
CA ASN A 106 6.90 2.17 -2.10
C ASN A 106 6.25 2.54 -3.43
N PHE A 107 5.96 3.81 -3.67
CA PHE A 107 5.36 4.26 -4.93
C PHE A 107 6.18 5.38 -5.56
N GLY A 108 6.32 5.37 -6.87
CA GLY A 108 6.83 6.53 -7.59
C GLY A 108 5.86 7.71 -7.48
N ILE A 109 4.58 7.45 -7.75
CA ILE A 109 3.53 8.47 -7.84
C ILE A 109 2.31 8.02 -7.02
N LYS A 110 1.74 8.90 -6.19
CA LYS A 110 0.46 8.68 -5.50
C LYS A 110 -0.40 9.95 -5.53
N ASP A 111 -1.52 9.90 -6.24
CA ASP A 111 -2.45 11.02 -6.45
C ASP A 111 -1.75 12.29 -6.95
N ALA A 112 -0.79 12.13 -7.87
CA ALA A 112 0.05 13.22 -8.35
C ALA A 112 0.06 13.32 -9.89
N LEU A 113 0.44 14.51 -10.38
CA LEU A 113 0.63 14.80 -11.81
C LEU A 113 2.11 15.05 -12.09
N ILE A 114 2.68 14.30 -13.02
CA ILE A 114 4.02 14.52 -13.56
C ILE A 114 3.85 14.98 -15.00
N SER A 115 4.32 16.18 -15.34
CA SER A 115 4.17 16.77 -16.67
C SER A 115 5.51 17.15 -17.28
N GLY A 116 5.72 16.83 -18.56
CA GLY A 116 6.93 17.21 -19.31
C GLY A 116 6.92 18.67 -19.68
N GLY A 117 5.86 19.12 -20.34
CA GLY A 117 5.73 20.53 -20.74
C GLY A 117 5.79 20.64 -22.25
N ASN A 118 6.64 21.51 -22.78
CA ASN A 118 6.94 21.52 -24.22
C ASN A 118 8.37 21.04 -24.44
N GLY A 119 8.58 20.08 -25.33
CA GLY A 119 9.89 19.52 -25.65
C GLY A 119 9.80 18.01 -25.80
N ASP A 120 10.90 17.37 -26.17
CA ASP A 120 10.97 15.90 -26.19
C ASP A 120 11.43 15.42 -24.81
N ASP A 121 10.50 15.11 -23.92
CA ASP A 121 10.75 14.87 -22.50
C ASP A 121 11.01 13.40 -22.20
N THR A 122 11.75 13.13 -21.12
CA THR A 122 12.03 11.77 -20.65
C THR A 122 11.61 11.59 -19.19
N PHE A 123 10.78 10.58 -18.96
CA PHE A 123 10.27 10.23 -17.65
C PHE A 123 10.83 8.88 -17.20
N THR A 124 11.22 8.80 -15.94
CA THR A 124 11.37 7.51 -15.23
C THR A 124 10.51 7.60 -14.00
N VAL A 125 9.47 6.78 -13.93
CA VAL A 125 8.50 6.80 -12.82
C VAL A 125 8.33 5.40 -12.26
N GLY A 126 8.25 5.29 -10.95
CA GLY A 126 7.88 4.03 -10.29
C GLY A 126 6.38 3.71 -10.40
N THR A 127 5.99 2.60 -9.77
CA THR A 127 4.57 2.19 -9.64
C THR A 127 3.72 3.23 -8.91
N GLY A 128 2.39 3.11 -9.01
CA GLY A 128 1.45 3.82 -8.13
C GLY A 128 0.36 4.58 -8.87
N GLN A 129 -0.43 5.33 -8.11
CA GLN A 129 -1.62 6.01 -8.61
C GLN A 129 -1.28 7.45 -9.02
N GLY A 130 -1.64 7.86 -10.23
CA GLY A 130 -1.40 9.23 -10.69
C GLY A 130 -1.28 9.30 -12.19
N THR A 131 -0.85 10.46 -12.68
CA THR A 131 -0.82 10.75 -14.11
C THR A 131 0.57 11.18 -14.54
N VAL A 132 1.06 10.58 -15.63
CA VAL A 132 2.17 11.10 -16.41
C VAL A 132 1.62 11.72 -17.69
N ASP A 133 1.97 12.97 -17.94
CA ASP A 133 1.57 13.77 -19.09
C ASP A 133 2.81 14.24 -19.83
N GLY A 134 3.11 13.65 -21.00
CA GLY A 134 4.26 14.10 -21.78
C GLY A 134 4.15 15.57 -22.17
N GLY A 135 2.94 16.02 -22.50
CA GLY A 135 2.69 17.38 -22.92
C GLY A 135 2.84 17.50 -24.44
N ARG A 136 3.64 18.46 -24.91
CA ARG A 136 3.90 18.66 -26.34
C ARG A 136 5.31 18.25 -26.68
N GLY A 137 5.43 17.39 -27.67
CA GLY A 137 6.71 16.99 -28.25
C GLY A 137 6.67 15.50 -28.48
N LYS A 138 7.83 14.87 -28.50
CA LYS A 138 7.94 13.42 -28.59
C LYS A 138 8.54 12.88 -27.30
N ASP A 139 7.67 12.36 -26.46
CA ASP A 139 8.00 12.04 -25.08
C ASP A 139 8.28 10.55 -24.88
N ASN A 140 9.15 10.25 -23.92
CA ASN A 140 9.62 8.89 -23.63
C ASN A 140 9.43 8.52 -22.16
N LEU A 141 8.63 7.48 -21.90
CA LEU A 141 8.48 6.89 -20.57
C LEU A 141 9.33 5.62 -20.44
N ILE A 142 10.27 5.65 -19.50
CA ILE A 142 11.07 4.50 -19.11
C ILE A 142 10.34 3.73 -18.01
N ILE A 143 10.11 2.44 -18.26
CA ILE A 143 9.43 1.51 -17.38
C ILE A 143 10.44 0.44 -16.96
N ASP A 144 10.90 0.54 -15.72
CA ASP A 144 11.90 -0.35 -15.11
C ASP A 144 11.30 -1.34 -14.09
N TYR A 145 10.01 -1.19 -13.77
CA TYR A 145 9.31 -1.99 -12.77
C TYR A 145 8.51 -3.18 -13.34
N PHE A 146 8.57 -3.43 -14.66
CA PHE A 146 7.93 -4.60 -15.26
C PHE A 146 8.71 -5.87 -14.92
N GLN A 147 8.03 -6.84 -14.30
CA GLN A 147 8.51 -8.20 -14.18
C GLN A 147 8.04 -8.99 -15.39
N LEU A 148 8.91 -9.19 -16.37
CA LEU A 148 8.56 -9.90 -17.59
C LEU A 148 8.71 -11.42 -17.41
N ASP A 149 7.69 -12.17 -17.81
CA ASP A 149 7.80 -13.61 -17.97
C ASP A 149 8.85 -13.92 -19.06
N PRO A 150 9.87 -14.75 -18.79
CA PRO A 150 10.95 -15.00 -19.74
C PRO A 150 10.48 -15.61 -21.07
N SER A 151 9.38 -16.35 -21.07
CA SER A 151 8.86 -17.08 -22.23
C SER A 151 7.93 -16.23 -23.10
N THR A 152 7.05 -15.46 -22.47
CA THR A 152 6.03 -14.65 -23.17
C THR A 152 6.44 -13.19 -23.35
N GLN A 153 7.44 -12.73 -22.60
CA GLN A 153 7.87 -11.32 -22.56
C GLN A 153 6.73 -10.35 -22.20
N LYS A 154 5.73 -10.85 -21.47
CA LYS A 154 4.58 -10.09 -20.93
C LYS A 154 4.80 -9.80 -19.44
N PRO A 155 4.30 -8.68 -18.91
CA PRO A 155 4.39 -8.38 -17.49
C PRO A 155 3.55 -9.36 -16.67
N THR A 156 4.07 -9.79 -15.52
CA THR A 156 3.38 -10.68 -14.57
C THR A 156 2.85 -9.92 -13.34
N ASN A 157 3.41 -8.74 -13.05
CA ASN A 157 3.09 -7.95 -11.88
C ASN A 157 2.15 -6.76 -12.16
N VAL A 158 1.87 -6.48 -13.43
CA VAL A 158 1.00 -5.38 -13.85
C VAL A 158 0.13 -5.78 -15.03
N ILE A 159 -0.93 -5.00 -15.23
CA ILE A 159 -1.82 -5.06 -16.39
C ILE A 159 -1.66 -3.76 -17.14
N VAL A 160 -1.41 -3.84 -18.44
CA VAL A 160 -1.45 -2.69 -19.35
C VAL A 160 -2.79 -2.71 -20.08
N SER A 161 -3.44 -1.56 -20.18
CA SER A 161 -4.69 -1.41 -20.94
C SER A 161 -4.81 0.01 -21.50
N THR A 162 -5.93 0.31 -22.16
CA THR A 162 -6.23 1.66 -22.65
C THR A 162 -7.60 2.12 -22.17
N ASN A 163 -7.72 3.39 -21.79
CA ASN A 163 -9.02 3.99 -21.47
C ASN A 163 -9.81 4.36 -22.75
N SER A 164 -11.04 4.86 -22.59
CA SER A 164 -11.89 5.30 -23.71
C SER A 164 -11.35 6.52 -24.46
N GLY A 165 -10.44 7.28 -23.85
CA GLY A 165 -9.72 8.40 -24.45
C GLY A 165 -8.49 7.98 -25.26
N GLY A 166 -8.08 6.72 -25.20
CA GLY A 166 -6.87 6.20 -25.84
C GLY A 166 -5.60 6.33 -24.99
N ASP A 167 -5.70 6.81 -23.75
CA ASP A 167 -4.56 6.89 -22.83
C ASP A 167 -4.17 5.48 -22.37
N VAL A 168 -2.88 5.27 -22.15
CA VAL A 168 -2.35 4.02 -21.61
C VAL A 168 -2.61 3.98 -20.10
N LEU A 169 -3.13 2.85 -19.61
CA LEU A 169 -3.30 2.58 -18.20
C LEU A 169 -2.35 1.45 -17.79
N ILE A 170 -1.59 1.66 -16.72
CA ILE A 170 -0.79 0.61 -16.09
C ILE A 170 -1.34 0.40 -14.68
N SER A 171 -1.80 -0.82 -14.40
CA SER A 171 -2.40 -1.16 -13.10
C SER A 171 -1.67 -2.31 -12.44
N GLY A 172 -1.57 -2.27 -11.11
CA GLY A 172 -0.94 -3.33 -10.33
C GLY A 172 -1.55 -3.45 -8.95
N THR A 173 -1.16 -4.49 -8.22
CA THR A 173 -1.63 -4.75 -6.85
C THR A 173 -0.51 -4.74 -5.81
N THR A 174 0.73 -4.49 -6.26
CA THR A 174 1.93 -4.42 -5.42
C THR A 174 2.63 -3.08 -5.56
N ASP A 175 3.31 -2.65 -4.50
CA ASP A 175 4.22 -1.50 -4.52
C ASP A 175 5.60 -1.88 -5.10
N ASN A 176 6.54 -0.93 -5.16
CA ASN A 176 7.92 -1.14 -5.64
C ASN A 176 8.72 -2.17 -4.82
N LEU A 177 8.27 -2.54 -3.61
CA LEU A 177 8.86 -3.59 -2.78
C LEU A 177 8.18 -4.95 -2.94
N GLY A 178 7.12 -5.03 -3.77
CA GLY A 178 6.32 -6.25 -3.94
C GLY A 178 5.26 -6.44 -2.85
N ASN A 179 5.02 -5.44 -1.99
CA ASN A 179 4.01 -5.56 -0.95
C ASN A 179 2.61 -5.39 -1.54
N HIS A 180 1.74 -6.37 -1.31
CA HIS A 180 0.30 -6.20 -1.49
C HIS A 180 -0.22 -5.40 -0.30
N PHE A 181 -0.64 -4.15 -0.52
CA PHE A 181 -1.21 -3.34 0.55
C PHE A 181 -2.62 -3.86 0.85
N ASP A 182 -2.79 -4.61 1.94
CA ASP A 182 -4.10 -4.84 2.53
C ASP A 182 -4.04 -4.78 4.06
N THR A 183 -5.08 -4.20 4.67
CA THR A 183 -5.33 -4.33 6.11
C THR A 183 -6.46 -5.34 6.39
N PHE A 184 -7.34 -5.67 5.43
CA PHE A 184 -8.47 -6.61 5.61
C PHE A 184 -9.04 -7.15 4.28
N GLY A 185 -8.20 -7.60 3.35
CA GLY A 185 -8.68 -8.34 2.16
C GLY A 185 -9.27 -7.49 1.02
N GLN A 186 -8.83 -6.24 0.85
CA GLN A 186 -9.00 -5.49 -0.40
C GLN A 186 -7.61 -5.11 -0.89
N SER A 187 -7.15 -5.68 -2.01
CA SER A 187 -5.89 -5.26 -2.61
C SER A 187 -6.00 -3.79 -2.98
N ASN A 188 -5.09 -2.93 -2.52
CA ASN A 188 -4.99 -1.57 -3.04
C ASN A 188 -4.45 -1.62 -4.47
N ALA A 189 -5.33 -1.96 -5.41
CA ALA A 189 -5.07 -1.84 -6.83
C ALA A 189 -4.79 -0.36 -7.13
N TRP A 190 -3.67 -0.10 -7.78
CA TRP A 190 -3.33 1.21 -8.29
C TRP A 190 -3.48 1.21 -9.80
N THR A 191 -3.77 2.38 -10.36
CA THR A 191 -3.77 2.61 -11.79
C THR A 191 -3.04 3.93 -12.05
N GLN A 192 -2.00 3.85 -12.88
CA GLN A 192 -1.29 4.99 -13.42
C GLN A 192 -1.85 5.29 -14.81
N THR A 193 -2.18 6.56 -15.06
CA THR A 193 -2.61 7.04 -16.38
C THR A 193 -1.44 7.68 -17.09
N ILE A 194 -1.13 7.22 -18.31
CA ILE A 194 -0.11 7.80 -19.16
C ILE A 194 -0.78 8.39 -20.39
N LYS A 195 -0.61 9.70 -20.57
CA LYS A 195 -1.17 10.45 -21.70
C LYS A 195 -0.10 11.32 -22.34
N GLY A 196 -0.27 11.61 -23.62
CA GLY A 196 0.67 12.43 -24.39
C GLY A 196 2.10 11.89 -24.40
N VAL A 197 2.29 10.56 -24.34
CA VAL A 197 3.61 9.92 -24.42
C VAL A 197 3.65 9.01 -25.64
N GLU A 198 4.63 9.23 -26.52
CA GLU A 198 4.74 8.52 -27.80
C GLU A 198 5.63 7.29 -27.72
N LEU A 199 6.62 7.30 -26.82
CA LEU A 199 7.64 6.26 -26.68
C LEU A 199 7.63 5.63 -25.29
N PHE A 200 7.78 4.31 -25.26
CA PHE A 200 7.83 3.51 -24.05
C PHE A 200 9.08 2.63 -24.09
N ALA A 201 9.99 2.81 -23.14
CA ALA A 201 11.18 2.00 -23.01
C ALA A 201 10.98 0.94 -21.91
N VAL A 202 11.02 -0.33 -22.30
CA VAL A 202 10.94 -1.47 -21.37
C VAL A 202 12.19 -2.31 -21.55
N ASN A 203 12.95 -2.50 -20.47
CA ASN A 203 14.21 -3.28 -20.45
C ASN A 203 15.17 -2.91 -21.61
N GLY A 204 15.37 -1.61 -21.83
CA GLY A 204 16.26 -1.07 -22.88
C GLY A 204 15.71 -1.14 -24.31
N THR A 205 14.51 -1.68 -24.54
CA THR A 205 13.85 -1.66 -25.86
C THR A 205 12.77 -0.59 -25.89
N THR A 206 12.80 0.27 -26.91
CA THR A 206 11.79 1.33 -27.11
C THR A 206 10.70 0.90 -28.08
N TYR A 207 9.46 1.16 -27.71
CA TYR A 207 8.25 0.90 -28.48
C TYR A 207 7.52 2.21 -28.71
N ASN A 208 6.89 2.40 -29.87
CA ASN A 208 5.85 3.43 -29.98
C ASN A 208 4.59 3.00 -29.22
N ALA A 209 3.69 3.93 -28.91
CA ALA A 209 2.47 3.66 -28.13
C ALA A 209 1.66 2.45 -28.65
N SER A 210 1.44 2.34 -29.96
CA SER A 210 0.68 1.22 -30.54
C SER A 210 1.40 -0.13 -30.39
N GLN A 211 2.73 -0.15 -30.58
CA GLN A 211 3.55 -1.34 -30.36
C GLN A 211 3.57 -1.73 -28.88
N PHE A 212 3.67 -0.75 -27.98
CA PHE A 212 3.64 -0.96 -26.54
C PHE A 212 2.33 -1.62 -26.11
N ILE A 213 1.18 -1.06 -26.52
CA ILE A 213 -0.13 -1.63 -26.22
C ILE A 213 -0.30 -3.02 -26.82
N SER A 214 0.05 -3.22 -28.10
CA SER A 214 -0.04 -4.54 -28.72
C SER A 214 0.84 -5.58 -28.02
N LYS A 215 2.00 -5.17 -27.50
CA LYS A 215 2.96 -6.07 -26.88
C LYS A 215 2.68 -6.32 -25.40
N PHE A 216 2.17 -5.36 -24.65
CA PHE A 216 2.05 -5.47 -23.19
C PHE A 216 0.61 -5.41 -22.66
N GLY A 217 -0.34 -4.94 -23.46
CA GLY A 217 -1.77 -5.06 -23.20
C GLY A 217 -2.36 -6.40 -23.63
#